data_AF-A0A369VG10-F1
#
_entry.id   AF-A0A369VG10-F1
#
_cell.length_a   1.000
_cell.length_b   1.000
_cell.length_c   1.000
_cell.angle_alpha   90.00
_cell.angle_beta   90.00
_cell.angle_gamma   90.00
#
_symmetry.space_group_name_H-M   'P 1'
#
loop_
_entity.id
_entity.type
_entity.pdbx_description
1 polymer ?
#
loop_
_entity_poly.entity_id
_entity_poly.type
_entity_poly.pdbx_seq_one_letter_code
_entity_poly.pdbx_strand_id
1 'polypeptide(L)'
;MLKLIKGNPAGNLAYIQALSHARLSNYRSFFGATDDGEALGLYQWNDDLSAVLFRTISLVEVVLRNQFHHAMSQRYGAVGGQGSKDWYAHVSLSSLSKAKIMDVTHYKRGNQLLPRVPAPSPDDVVSGLTFGFWPRLLDLTVDIHQQPVAWGPILVDVLPGHRQRQVSYWAKLKHRDALFARLDLCNELRNRIAHHEPIWKLGPLMVESRSRHGSPVAIQAPAPTTPADALSRLRTLYDRVIELLGWLSPAVAAKQQASDMHLRCLNLLLIDTLRDYRRALPPAEIDLATVSNLRSLRKAFRYAARRKQPVLIKDGHRLIGHLSCNTP
;
A
#
# COMPACT_ATOMS: atom_id res chain seq x y z
N MET A 1 0.99 11.59 19.35
CA MET A 1 0.93 10.48 20.33
C MET A 1 2.21 10.31 21.14
N LEU A 2 3.41 10.37 20.55
CA LEU A 2 4.69 10.17 21.27
C LEU A 2 4.87 11.04 22.54
N LYS A 3 4.44 12.32 22.51
CA LYS A 3 4.41 13.19 23.71
C LYS A 3 3.61 12.58 24.87
N LEU A 4 2.47 11.97 24.58
CA LEU A 4 1.59 11.34 25.57
C LEU A 4 2.22 10.07 26.12
N ILE A 5 2.79 9.23 25.24
CA ILE A 5 3.49 8.00 25.65
C ILE A 5 4.62 8.33 26.64
N LYS A 6 5.39 9.38 26.38
CA LYS A 6 6.50 9.77 27.25
C LYS A 6 6.06 10.37 28.60
N GLY A 7 4.90 11.03 28.65
CA GLY A 7 4.47 11.84 29.80
C GLY A 7 3.33 11.27 30.63
N ASN A 8 2.70 10.16 30.23
CA ASN A 8 1.48 9.65 30.86
C ASN A 8 1.53 8.13 31.16
N PRO A 9 2.20 7.70 32.24
CA PRO A 9 2.31 6.29 32.61
C PRO A 9 0.96 5.59 32.84
N ALA A 10 0.00 6.27 33.47
CA ALA A 10 -1.32 5.70 33.73
C ALA A 10 -2.10 5.47 32.42
N GLY A 11 -2.03 6.42 31.48
CA GLY A 11 -2.61 6.27 30.14
C GLY A 11 -1.97 5.13 29.34
N ASN A 12 -0.65 4.95 29.48
CA ASN A 12 0.06 3.85 28.82
C ASN A 12 -0.43 2.49 29.33
N LEU A 13 -0.61 2.32 30.64
CA LEU A 13 -1.11 1.07 31.22
C LEU A 13 -2.50 0.71 30.68
N ALA A 14 -3.41 1.69 30.61
CA ALA A 14 -4.73 1.48 30.04
C ALA A 14 -4.66 1.06 28.56
N TYR A 15 -3.77 1.67 27.79
CA TYR A 15 -3.56 1.33 26.37
C TYR A 15 -3.02 -0.09 26.19
N ILE A 16 -2.09 -0.51 27.05
CA ILE A 16 -1.50 -1.85 27.02
C ILE A 16 -2.53 -2.92 27.36
N GLN A 17 -3.36 -2.67 28.38
CA GLN A 17 -4.46 -3.56 28.74
C GLN A 17 -5.43 -3.75 27.57
N ALA A 18 -5.74 -2.67 26.83
CA ALA A 18 -6.60 -2.73 25.65
C ALA A 18 -5.96 -3.44 24.45
N LEU A 19 -4.66 -3.24 24.20
CA LEU A 19 -3.96 -3.86 23.06
C LEU A 19 -3.59 -5.34 23.28
N SER A 20 -3.61 -5.81 24.52
CA SER A 20 -3.09 -7.10 24.99
C SER A 20 -1.56 -7.24 24.98
N HIS A 21 -1.04 -7.98 25.97
CA HIS A 21 0.38 -8.33 26.06
C HIS A 21 0.87 -9.13 24.84
N ALA A 22 0.06 -10.04 24.31
CA ALA A 22 0.42 -10.89 23.16
C ALA A 22 0.69 -10.08 21.89
N ARG A 23 0.02 -8.94 21.73
CA ARG A 23 0.24 -8.05 20.59
C ARG A 23 1.57 -7.30 20.70
N LEU A 24 1.85 -6.77 21.89
CA LEU A 24 3.07 -6.01 22.17
C LEU A 24 4.32 -6.89 22.29
N SER A 25 4.18 -8.17 22.67
CA SER A 25 5.31 -9.10 22.78
C SER A 25 6.09 -9.24 21.47
N ASN A 26 5.42 -9.13 20.32
CA ASN A 26 6.04 -9.14 19.00
C ASN A 26 7.01 -7.97 18.76
N TYR A 27 6.71 -6.81 19.35
CA TYR A 27 7.58 -5.64 19.28
C TYR A 27 8.77 -5.81 20.23
N ARG A 28 8.53 -6.40 21.41
CA ARG A 28 9.60 -6.72 22.38
C ARG A 28 10.61 -7.70 21.79
N SER A 29 10.14 -8.81 21.24
CA SER A 29 11.02 -9.87 20.73
C SER A 29 11.81 -9.44 19.48
N PHE A 30 11.16 -8.74 18.55
CA PHE A 30 11.79 -8.39 17.27
C PHE A 30 12.66 -7.14 17.34
N PHE A 31 12.25 -6.11 18.09
CA PHE A 31 12.98 -4.83 18.19
C PHE A 31 13.77 -4.68 19.48
N GLY A 32 13.68 -5.64 20.41
CA GLY A 32 14.39 -5.63 21.69
C GLY A 32 13.87 -4.57 22.66
N ALA A 33 12.57 -4.25 22.65
CA ALA A 33 11.98 -3.24 23.52
C ALA A 33 11.96 -3.70 24.99
N THR A 34 12.58 -2.91 25.88
CA THR A 34 12.84 -3.31 27.27
C THR A 34 11.72 -2.91 28.24
N ASP A 35 10.94 -1.88 27.90
CA ASP A 35 9.83 -1.40 28.72
C ASP A 35 8.56 -1.16 27.91
N ASP A 36 7.47 -0.85 28.61
CA ASP A 36 6.13 -0.61 28.05
C ASP A 36 6.07 0.63 27.16
N GLY A 37 6.79 1.70 27.50
CA GLY A 37 6.86 2.91 26.69
C GLY A 37 7.53 2.65 25.36
N GLU A 38 8.61 1.86 25.34
CA GLU A 38 9.28 1.47 24.10
C GLU A 38 8.40 0.61 23.19
N ALA A 39 7.71 -0.38 23.76
CA ALA A 39 6.80 -1.24 22.99
C ALA A 39 5.64 -0.45 22.39
N LEU A 40 5.06 0.49 23.15
CA LEU A 40 4.02 1.40 22.67
C LEU A 40 4.53 2.37 21.59
N GLY A 41 5.74 2.89 21.76
CA GLY A 41 6.39 3.74 20.77
C GLY A 41 6.58 3.03 19.42
N LEU A 42 7.05 1.78 19.44
CA LEU A 42 7.18 0.95 18.24
C LEU A 42 5.83 0.52 17.66
N TYR A 43 4.82 0.28 18.50
CA TYR A 43 3.46 0.06 18.05
C TYR A 43 2.92 1.27 17.27
N GLN A 44 3.14 2.48 17.79
CA GLN A 44 2.75 3.71 17.09
C GLN A 44 3.53 3.91 15.79
N TRP A 45 4.79 3.51 15.73
CA TRP A 45 5.56 3.54 14.47
C TRP A 45 4.91 2.67 13.40
N ASN A 46 4.55 1.43 13.76
CA ASN A 46 3.88 0.52 12.83
C ASN A 46 2.53 1.09 12.38
N ASP A 47 1.75 1.67 13.29
CA ASP A 47 0.48 2.32 12.99
C ASP A 47 0.64 3.51 12.03
N ASP A 48 1.55 4.43 12.32
CA ASP A 48 1.81 5.60 11.47
C ASP A 48 2.31 5.20 10.07
N LEU A 49 3.21 4.20 9.99
CA LEU A 49 3.70 3.70 8.69
C LEU A 49 2.58 2.97 7.93
N SER A 50 1.77 2.17 8.62
CA SER A 50 0.61 1.48 8.04
C SER A 50 -0.38 2.48 7.45
N ALA A 51 -0.70 3.56 8.17
CA ALA A 51 -1.63 4.59 7.72
C ALA A 51 -1.16 5.28 6.43
N VAL A 52 0.14 5.61 6.35
CA VAL A 52 0.75 6.26 5.17
C VAL A 52 0.80 5.31 3.97
N LEU A 53 1.21 4.05 4.20
CA LEU A 53 1.23 3.02 3.17
C LEU A 53 -0.17 2.73 2.63
N PHE A 54 -1.16 2.59 3.52
CA PHE A 54 -2.54 2.28 3.14
C PHE A 54 -3.10 3.34 2.20
N ARG A 55 -2.90 4.63 2.50
CA ARG A 55 -3.32 5.73 1.60
C ARG A 55 -2.72 5.61 0.21
N THR A 56 -1.43 5.27 0.12
CA THR A 56 -0.75 5.09 -1.17
C THR A 56 -1.29 3.88 -1.93
N ILE A 57 -1.53 2.77 -1.24
CA ILE A 57 -2.07 1.55 -1.86
C ILE A 57 -3.54 1.75 -2.28
N SER A 58 -4.35 2.47 -1.51
CA SER A 58 -5.71 2.84 -1.89
C SER A 58 -5.73 3.69 -3.18
N LEU A 59 -4.77 4.61 -3.35
CA LEU A 59 -4.62 5.34 -4.61
C LEU A 59 -4.28 4.39 -5.76
N VAL A 60 -3.33 3.47 -5.56
CA VAL A 60 -3.01 2.42 -6.55
C VAL A 60 -4.25 1.59 -6.91
N GLU A 61 -5.06 1.19 -5.93
CA GLU A 61 -6.28 0.41 -6.15
C GLU A 61 -7.28 1.14 -7.07
N VAL A 62 -7.52 2.42 -6.79
CA VAL A 62 -8.44 3.25 -7.58
C VAL A 62 -7.91 3.47 -9.00
N VAL A 63 -6.62 3.73 -9.17
CA VAL A 63 -6.03 3.87 -10.51
C VAL A 63 -6.06 2.53 -11.24
N LEU A 64 -5.70 1.43 -10.58
CA LEU A 64 -5.69 0.08 -11.13
C LEU A 64 -7.06 -0.33 -11.67
N ARG A 65 -8.11 -0.17 -10.86
CA ARG A 65 -9.48 -0.51 -11.28
C ARG A 65 -9.93 0.31 -12.47
N ASN A 66 -9.62 1.60 -12.49
CA ASN A 66 -10.03 2.49 -13.58
C ASN A 66 -9.29 2.16 -14.88
N GLN A 67 -7.99 1.84 -14.79
CA GLN A 67 -7.18 1.42 -15.93
C GLN A 67 -7.69 0.10 -16.54
N PHE A 68 -7.96 -0.90 -15.71
CA PHE A 68 -8.57 -2.15 -16.17
C PHE A 68 -9.97 -1.93 -16.74
N HIS A 69 -10.81 -1.19 -16.03
CA HIS A 69 -12.18 -0.94 -16.47
C HIS A 69 -12.21 -0.24 -17.83
N HIS A 70 -11.37 0.78 -18.03
CA HIS A 70 -11.27 1.47 -19.31
C HIS A 70 -10.80 0.53 -20.43
N ALA A 71 -9.69 -0.18 -20.24
CA ALA A 71 -9.13 -1.08 -21.25
C ALA A 71 -10.09 -2.22 -21.61
N MET A 72 -10.82 -2.76 -20.62
CA MET A 72 -11.81 -3.82 -20.85
C MET A 72 -13.07 -3.29 -21.54
N SER A 73 -13.57 -2.11 -21.16
CA SER A 73 -14.77 -1.50 -21.75
C SER A 73 -14.61 -1.10 -23.22
N GLN A 74 -13.37 -0.89 -23.68
CA GLN A 74 -13.09 -0.69 -25.10
C GLN A 74 -13.33 -1.95 -25.94
N ARG A 75 -13.29 -3.14 -25.34
CA ARG A 75 -13.26 -4.43 -26.04
C ARG A 75 -14.48 -5.30 -25.74
N TYR A 76 -15.04 -5.17 -24.54
CA TYR A 76 -16.13 -5.99 -24.04
C TYR A 76 -17.22 -5.10 -23.43
N GLY A 77 -18.47 -5.58 -23.43
CA GLY A 77 -19.62 -4.89 -22.86
C GLY A 77 -20.66 -4.49 -23.89
N ALA A 78 -21.93 -4.57 -23.50
CA ALA A 78 -23.10 -4.17 -24.28
C ALA A 78 -23.90 -3.05 -23.58
N VAL A 79 -23.89 -3.00 -22.25
CA VAL A 79 -24.61 -2.02 -21.44
C VAL A 79 -23.61 -1.01 -20.85
N GLY A 80 -23.97 0.28 -20.88
CA GLY A 80 -23.16 1.37 -20.35
C GLY A 80 -23.02 2.55 -21.31
N GLY A 81 -22.09 3.46 -20.99
CA GLY A 81 -21.82 4.68 -21.74
C GLY A 81 -20.45 4.68 -22.43
N GLN A 82 -20.05 5.84 -22.96
CA GLN A 82 -18.77 5.99 -23.65
C GLN A 82 -17.61 5.87 -22.63
N GLY A 83 -16.91 4.73 -22.67
CA GLY A 83 -15.74 4.45 -21.84
C GLY A 83 -15.99 3.63 -20.56
N SER A 84 -17.25 3.37 -20.22
CA SER A 84 -17.67 2.54 -19.07
C SER A 84 -18.75 1.56 -19.51
N LYS A 85 -18.39 0.29 -19.62
CA LYS A 85 -19.30 -0.80 -20.03
C LYS A 85 -19.27 -1.97 -19.07
N ASP A 86 -20.30 -2.80 -19.10
CA ASP A 86 -20.46 -4.04 -18.33
C ASP A 86 -19.56 -5.20 -18.81
N TRP A 87 -18.28 -4.92 -19.11
CA TRP A 87 -17.32 -5.89 -19.65
C TRP A 87 -17.26 -7.21 -18.85
N TYR A 88 -17.51 -7.17 -17.55
CA TYR A 88 -17.52 -8.33 -16.65
C TYR A 88 -18.62 -9.35 -16.96
N ALA A 89 -19.67 -8.96 -17.67
CA ALA A 89 -20.71 -9.87 -18.18
C ALA A 89 -20.31 -10.55 -19.50
N HIS A 90 -19.26 -10.06 -20.16
CA HIS A 90 -18.84 -10.46 -21.50
C HIS A 90 -17.51 -11.22 -21.53
N VAL A 91 -16.93 -11.52 -20.36
CA VAL A 91 -15.72 -12.35 -20.24
C VAL A 91 -15.96 -13.56 -19.33
N SER A 92 -15.23 -14.65 -19.56
CA SER A 92 -15.42 -15.91 -18.80
C SER A 92 -14.71 -15.87 -17.44
N LEU A 93 -15.25 -15.06 -16.51
CA LEU A 93 -14.78 -14.96 -15.13
C LEU A 93 -14.86 -16.29 -14.37
N SER A 94 -13.91 -16.50 -13.46
CA SER A 94 -13.97 -17.60 -12.49
C SER A 94 -15.20 -17.49 -11.58
N SER A 95 -15.68 -18.60 -11.03
CA SER A 95 -16.84 -18.62 -10.13
C SER A 95 -16.68 -17.66 -8.95
N LEU A 96 -15.47 -17.55 -8.40
CA LEU A 96 -15.16 -16.61 -7.32
C LEU A 96 -15.29 -15.15 -7.78
N SER A 97 -14.77 -14.80 -8.96
CA SER A 97 -14.85 -13.44 -9.48
C SER A 97 -16.29 -13.07 -9.85
N LYS A 98 -17.07 -14.01 -10.40
CA LYS A 98 -18.51 -13.85 -10.65
C LYS A 98 -19.27 -13.59 -9.35
N ALA A 99 -18.97 -14.34 -8.29
CA ALA A 99 -19.60 -14.12 -6.99
C ALA A 99 -19.36 -12.70 -6.46
N LYS A 100 -18.17 -12.12 -6.68
CA LYS A 100 -17.88 -10.71 -6.31
C LYS A 100 -18.67 -9.69 -7.12
N ILE A 101 -18.92 -9.94 -8.40
CA ILE A 101 -19.84 -9.11 -9.19
C ILE A 101 -21.27 -9.24 -8.67
N MET A 102 -21.68 -10.46 -8.28
CA MET A 102 -23.00 -10.74 -7.74
C MET A 102 -23.23 -10.11 -6.37
N ASP A 103 -22.21 -10.01 -5.51
CA ASP A 103 -22.28 -9.29 -4.24
C ASP A 103 -22.70 -7.82 -4.41
N VAL A 104 -22.36 -7.20 -5.56
CA VAL A 104 -22.73 -5.81 -5.88
C VAL A 104 -24.07 -5.75 -6.63
N THR A 105 -24.24 -6.58 -7.65
CA THR A 105 -25.41 -6.53 -8.57
C THR A 105 -26.68 -7.16 -8.00
N HIS A 106 -26.55 -8.01 -6.97
CA HIS A 106 -27.65 -8.74 -6.37
C HIS A 106 -27.73 -8.50 -4.86
N TYR A 107 -28.84 -8.92 -4.26
CA TYR A 107 -29.03 -9.00 -2.82
C TYR A 107 -29.71 -10.32 -2.44
N LYS A 108 -29.49 -10.77 -1.21
CA LYS A 108 -30.13 -11.99 -0.69
C LYS A 108 -31.49 -11.65 -0.09
N ARG A 109 -32.52 -12.43 -0.46
CA ARG A 109 -33.84 -12.45 0.17
C ARG A 109 -34.18 -13.89 0.53
N GLY A 110 -33.99 -14.26 1.79
CA GLY A 110 -34.03 -15.67 2.21
C GLY A 110 -32.92 -16.48 1.51
N ASN A 111 -33.30 -17.62 0.91
CA ASN A 111 -32.38 -18.47 0.14
C ASN A 111 -32.24 -18.05 -1.34
N GLN A 112 -32.95 -17.00 -1.77
CA GLN A 112 -32.90 -16.52 -3.14
C GLN A 112 -31.93 -15.34 -3.27
N LEU A 113 -31.21 -15.32 -4.38
CA LEU A 113 -30.39 -14.19 -4.79
C LEU A 113 -31.12 -13.45 -5.91
N LEU A 114 -31.51 -12.20 -5.65
CA LEU A 114 -32.32 -11.39 -6.56
C LEU A 114 -31.51 -10.22 -7.11
N PRO A 115 -31.65 -9.86 -8.39
CA PRO A 115 -30.98 -8.70 -8.97
C PRO A 115 -31.51 -7.42 -8.31
N ARG A 116 -30.62 -6.44 -8.12
CA ARG A 116 -31.02 -5.11 -7.62
C ARG A 116 -31.81 -4.37 -8.70
N VAL A 117 -32.81 -3.61 -8.27
CA VAL A 117 -33.65 -2.74 -9.11
C VAL A 117 -33.69 -1.35 -8.47
N PRO A 118 -33.21 -0.29 -9.16
CA PRO A 118 -32.57 -0.33 -10.48
C PRO A 118 -31.25 -1.10 -10.46
N ALA A 119 -30.85 -1.63 -11.63
CA ALA A 119 -29.57 -2.31 -11.77
C ALA A 119 -28.42 -1.30 -11.55
N PRO A 120 -27.36 -1.67 -10.79
CA PRO A 120 -26.19 -0.81 -10.64
C PRO A 120 -25.53 -0.53 -12.00
N SER A 121 -24.97 0.67 -12.16
CA SER A 121 -24.18 1.00 -13.35
C SER A 121 -22.87 0.19 -13.38
N PRO A 122 -22.21 0.07 -14.55
CA PRO A 122 -20.88 -0.55 -14.60
C PRO A 122 -19.86 0.10 -13.66
N ASP A 123 -19.94 1.42 -13.48
CA ASP A 123 -19.09 2.16 -12.54
C ASP A 123 -19.40 1.79 -11.08
N ASP A 124 -20.67 1.59 -10.72
CA ASP A 124 -21.06 1.12 -9.38
C ASP A 124 -20.48 -0.27 -9.11
N VAL A 125 -20.56 -1.17 -10.10
CA VAL A 125 -19.99 -2.52 -9.99
C VAL A 125 -18.49 -2.47 -9.81
N VAL A 126 -17.78 -1.77 -10.69
CA VAL A 126 -16.32 -1.61 -10.63
C VAL A 126 -15.87 -0.96 -9.34
N SER A 127 -16.61 0.03 -8.85
CA SER A 127 -16.27 0.74 -7.63
C SER A 127 -16.47 -0.08 -6.35
N GLY A 128 -17.38 -1.06 -6.39
CA GLY A 128 -17.64 -2.02 -5.30
C GLY A 128 -16.65 -3.19 -5.22
N LEU A 129 -15.76 -3.36 -6.21
CA LEU A 129 -14.76 -4.42 -6.22
C LEU A 129 -13.49 -4.01 -5.47
N THR A 130 -12.98 -4.92 -4.63
CA THR A 130 -11.76 -4.71 -3.85
C THR A 130 -10.50 -5.09 -4.63
N PHE A 131 -9.34 -4.64 -4.15
CA PHE A 131 -8.03 -4.88 -4.77
C PHE A 131 -7.85 -6.33 -5.27
N GLY A 132 -8.17 -7.32 -4.43
CA GLY A 132 -7.95 -8.73 -4.72
C GLY A 132 -8.69 -9.30 -5.94
N PHE A 133 -9.68 -8.57 -6.47
CA PHE A 133 -10.36 -8.93 -7.72
C PHE A 133 -9.45 -8.73 -8.95
N TRP A 134 -8.71 -7.63 -9.01
CA TRP A 134 -7.99 -7.18 -10.21
C TRP A 134 -6.85 -8.11 -10.66
N PRO A 135 -5.99 -8.65 -9.77
CA PRO A 135 -4.98 -9.64 -10.18
C PRO A 135 -5.60 -10.86 -10.85
N ARG A 136 -6.79 -11.29 -10.40
CA ARG A 136 -7.49 -12.48 -10.91
C ARG A 136 -7.99 -12.32 -12.34
N LEU A 137 -8.08 -11.09 -12.84
CA LEU A 137 -8.38 -10.89 -14.26
C LEU A 137 -7.29 -11.51 -15.13
N LEU A 138 -6.02 -11.48 -14.73
CA LEU A 138 -4.91 -12.06 -15.50
C LEU A 138 -5.00 -13.59 -15.69
N ASP A 139 -5.89 -14.27 -14.95
CA ASP A 139 -6.20 -15.70 -15.12
C ASP A 139 -7.25 -15.96 -16.23
N LEU A 140 -7.92 -14.93 -16.74
CA LEU A 140 -8.89 -15.08 -17.84
C LEU A 140 -8.19 -15.53 -19.13
N THR A 141 -8.75 -16.57 -19.75
CA THR A 141 -8.24 -17.12 -21.01
C THR A 141 -9.12 -16.77 -22.19
N VAL A 142 -10.45 -16.81 -22.01
CA VAL A 142 -11.44 -16.62 -23.07
C VAL A 142 -12.58 -15.69 -22.65
N ASP A 143 -13.29 -15.14 -23.64
CA ASP A 143 -14.54 -14.42 -23.44
C ASP A 143 -15.76 -15.38 -23.39
N ILE A 144 -16.98 -14.84 -23.37
CA ILE A 144 -18.22 -15.66 -23.36
C ILE A 144 -18.47 -16.37 -24.70
N HIS A 145 -17.81 -15.96 -25.78
CA HIS A 145 -17.87 -16.56 -27.11
C HIS A 145 -16.70 -17.51 -27.37
N GLN A 146 -15.98 -17.92 -26.32
CA GLN A 146 -14.80 -18.80 -26.38
C GLN A 146 -13.62 -18.21 -27.18
N GLN A 147 -13.60 -16.90 -27.44
CA GLN A 147 -12.47 -16.25 -28.11
C GLN A 147 -11.37 -15.92 -27.10
N PRO A 148 -10.08 -16.13 -27.46
CA PRO A 148 -8.98 -15.80 -26.58
C PRO A 148 -8.97 -14.33 -26.17
N VAL A 149 -8.75 -14.05 -24.88
CA VAL A 149 -8.62 -12.68 -24.39
C VAL A 149 -7.33 -12.06 -24.93
N ALA A 150 -7.46 -10.92 -25.61
CA ALA A 150 -6.35 -10.17 -26.19
C ALA A 150 -5.56 -9.40 -25.11
N TRP A 151 -4.85 -10.12 -24.24
CA TRP A 151 -4.09 -9.55 -23.13
C TRP A 151 -3.00 -8.58 -23.56
N GLY A 152 -2.42 -8.80 -24.74
CA GLY A 152 -1.35 -7.95 -25.28
C GLY A 152 -1.78 -6.49 -25.38
N PRO A 153 -2.81 -6.17 -26.19
CA PRO A 153 -3.36 -4.82 -26.27
C PRO A 153 -3.93 -4.31 -24.95
N ILE A 154 -4.66 -5.15 -24.19
CA ILE A 154 -5.25 -4.76 -22.90
C ILE A 154 -4.18 -4.21 -21.95
N LEU A 155 -3.05 -4.91 -21.78
CA LEU A 155 -2.03 -4.48 -20.81
C LEU A 155 -1.19 -3.30 -21.28
N VAL A 156 -1.11 -3.04 -22.59
CA VAL A 156 -0.53 -1.80 -23.11
C VAL A 156 -1.37 -0.59 -22.68
N ASP A 157 -2.70 -0.73 -22.67
CA ASP A 157 -3.62 0.33 -22.24
C ASP A 157 -3.70 0.45 -20.71
N VAL A 158 -3.68 -0.67 -19.99
CA VAL A 158 -3.70 -0.68 -18.51
C VAL A 158 -2.43 -0.08 -17.93
N LEU A 159 -1.27 -0.31 -18.57
CA LEU A 159 0.05 0.08 -18.06
C LEU A 159 0.78 1.06 -18.98
N PRO A 160 0.24 2.27 -19.21
CA PRO A 160 0.83 3.23 -20.15
C PRO A 160 2.21 3.74 -19.71
N GLY A 161 2.56 3.65 -18.44
CA GLY A 161 3.86 4.04 -17.90
C GLY A 161 4.90 2.92 -17.84
N HIS A 162 4.52 1.69 -18.18
CA HIS A 162 5.46 0.57 -18.11
C HIS A 162 6.47 0.61 -19.27
N ARG A 163 7.73 0.28 -19.00
CA ARG A 163 8.82 0.30 -20.00
C ARG A 163 8.57 -0.61 -21.21
N GLN A 164 7.82 -1.69 -21.01
CA GLN A 164 7.43 -2.63 -22.08
C GLN A 164 6.09 -2.22 -22.67
N ARG A 165 6.12 -1.70 -23.89
CA ARG A 165 4.96 -1.19 -24.64
C ARG A 165 4.54 -2.08 -25.81
N GLN A 166 5.26 -3.18 -26.03
CA GLN A 166 4.97 -4.10 -27.13
C GLN A 166 3.87 -5.08 -26.75
N VAL A 167 2.86 -5.19 -27.61
CA VAL A 167 1.76 -6.17 -27.49
C VAL A 167 2.30 -7.61 -27.34
N SER A 168 3.36 -7.96 -28.10
CA SER A 168 3.99 -9.28 -28.08
C SER A 168 4.66 -9.63 -26.75
N TYR A 169 5.06 -8.64 -25.95
CA TYR A 169 5.56 -8.85 -24.59
C TYR A 169 4.42 -9.34 -23.70
N TRP A 170 3.32 -8.60 -23.65
CA TRP A 170 2.19 -8.90 -22.77
C TRP A 170 1.35 -10.11 -23.18
N ALA A 171 1.43 -10.55 -24.44
CA ALA A 171 0.83 -11.80 -24.88
C ALA A 171 1.42 -13.03 -24.14
N LYS A 172 2.71 -12.98 -23.75
CA LYS A 172 3.39 -14.11 -23.11
C LYS A 172 2.95 -14.26 -21.65
N LEU A 173 2.53 -15.47 -21.28
CA LEU A 173 2.03 -15.78 -19.93
C LEU A 173 3.01 -15.40 -18.81
N LYS A 174 4.32 -15.66 -18.98
CA LYS A 174 5.34 -15.33 -17.96
C LYS A 174 5.36 -13.85 -17.56
N HIS A 175 5.06 -12.94 -18.49
CA HIS A 175 5.05 -11.51 -18.22
C HIS A 175 3.77 -11.08 -17.49
N ARG A 176 2.64 -11.75 -17.78
CA ARG A 176 1.41 -11.60 -17.00
C ARG A 176 1.55 -12.18 -15.59
N ASP A 177 2.24 -13.31 -15.45
CA ASP A 177 2.52 -13.91 -14.14
C ASP A 177 3.41 -13.03 -13.27
N ALA A 178 4.39 -12.33 -13.87
CA ALA A 178 5.19 -11.33 -13.16
C ALA A 178 4.36 -10.13 -12.70
N LEU A 179 3.50 -9.59 -13.57
CA LEU A 179 2.57 -8.51 -13.20
C LEU A 179 1.62 -8.96 -12.09
N PHE A 180 1.06 -10.17 -12.19
CA PHE A 180 0.23 -10.74 -11.15
C PHE A 180 0.97 -10.74 -9.81
N ALA A 181 2.21 -11.23 -9.76
CA ALA A 181 2.99 -11.28 -8.53
C ALA A 181 3.22 -9.87 -7.94
N ARG A 182 3.44 -8.84 -8.77
CA ARG A 182 3.51 -7.45 -8.31
C ARG A 182 2.19 -6.97 -7.68
N LEU A 183 1.07 -7.23 -8.35
CA LEU A 183 -0.24 -6.84 -7.83
C LEU A 183 -0.58 -7.59 -6.54
N ASP A 184 -0.28 -8.89 -6.48
CA ASP A 184 -0.55 -9.73 -5.31
C ASP A 184 0.29 -9.30 -4.10
N LEU A 185 1.57 -8.95 -4.31
CA LEU A 185 2.41 -8.35 -3.26
C LEU A 185 1.80 -7.06 -2.68
N CYS A 186 1.22 -6.20 -3.54
CA CYS A 186 0.54 -4.99 -3.08
C CYS A 186 -0.76 -5.33 -2.30
N ASN A 187 -1.51 -6.33 -2.77
CA ASN A 187 -2.72 -6.83 -2.13
C ASN A 187 -2.42 -7.45 -0.75
N GLU A 188 -1.37 -8.25 -0.63
CA GLU A 188 -0.93 -8.85 0.64
C GLU A 188 -0.53 -7.78 1.64
N LEU A 189 0.26 -6.77 1.21
CA LEU A 189 0.62 -5.64 2.07
C LEU A 189 -0.62 -4.86 2.52
N ARG A 190 -1.57 -4.61 1.60
CA ARG A 190 -2.85 -3.96 1.91
C ARG A 190 -3.64 -4.75 2.95
N ASN A 191 -3.76 -6.07 2.77
CA ASN A 191 -4.54 -6.92 3.66
C ASN A 191 -3.89 -6.99 5.05
N ARG A 192 -2.57 -7.10 5.11
CA ARG A 192 -1.82 -7.03 6.36
C ARG A 192 -2.12 -5.74 7.13
N ILE A 193 -2.12 -4.60 6.46
CA ILE A 193 -2.47 -3.31 7.08
C ILE A 193 -3.95 -3.31 7.53
N ALA A 194 -4.88 -3.72 6.65
CA ALA A 194 -6.32 -3.72 6.94
C ALA A 194 -6.72 -4.67 8.08
N HIS A 195 -5.96 -5.75 8.30
CA HIS A 195 -6.14 -6.67 9.42
C HIS A 195 -5.35 -6.26 10.67
N HIS A 196 -4.73 -5.07 10.66
CA HIS A 196 -3.87 -4.58 11.73
C HIS A 196 -2.80 -5.61 12.10
N GLU A 197 -2.16 -6.23 11.12
CA GLU A 197 -1.03 -7.12 11.37
C GLU A 197 0.29 -6.31 11.43
N PRO A 198 1.32 -6.81 12.15
CA PRO A 198 2.68 -6.30 12.06
C PRO A 198 3.19 -6.26 10.62
N ILE A 199 3.39 -5.06 10.06
CA ILE A 199 3.78 -4.94 8.63
C ILE A 199 5.20 -5.42 8.34
N TRP A 200 6.06 -5.47 9.36
CA TRP A 200 7.45 -5.90 9.23
C TRP A 200 7.65 -7.42 9.27
N LYS A 201 6.65 -8.21 9.70
CA LYS A 201 6.72 -9.68 9.81
C LYS A 201 6.57 -10.36 8.45
N LEU A 202 7.50 -10.07 7.55
CA LEU A 202 7.42 -10.47 6.14
C LEU A 202 8.13 -11.82 5.94
N GLY A 203 7.58 -12.65 5.06
CA GLY A 203 8.22 -13.88 4.62
C GLY A 203 9.41 -13.62 3.68
N PRO A 204 9.98 -14.68 3.08
CA PRO A 204 10.94 -14.51 1.99
C PRO A 204 10.29 -13.71 0.85
N LEU A 205 11.05 -12.79 0.26
CA LEU A 205 10.61 -12.14 -0.97
C LEU A 205 10.86 -13.08 -2.12
N MET A 206 9.81 -13.36 -2.86
CA MET A 206 9.85 -14.22 -4.04
C MET A 206 10.15 -13.38 -5.29
N VAL A 207 10.78 -14.01 -6.29
CA VAL A 207 10.87 -13.45 -7.64
C VAL A 207 9.45 -13.20 -8.18
N GLU A 208 9.27 -12.12 -8.93
CA GLU A 208 7.96 -11.78 -9.52
C GLU A 208 7.59 -12.77 -10.64
N SER A 209 6.96 -13.87 -10.24
CA SER A 209 6.46 -14.94 -11.08
C SER A 209 5.39 -15.72 -10.31
N ARG A 210 4.73 -16.68 -10.96
CA ARG A 210 3.78 -17.59 -10.32
C ARG A 210 4.27 -19.02 -10.43
N SER A 211 3.98 -19.81 -9.39
CA SER A 211 4.17 -21.25 -9.44
C SER A 211 3.22 -21.83 -10.48
N ARG A 212 3.79 -22.47 -11.51
CA ARG A 212 3.08 -23.18 -12.57
C ARG A 212 3.73 -24.56 -12.69
N HIS A 213 2.92 -25.61 -12.75
CA HIS A 213 3.38 -26.99 -13.00
C HIS A 213 4.55 -27.47 -12.12
N GLY A 214 4.48 -27.25 -10.79
CA GLY A 214 5.47 -27.78 -9.86
C GLY A 214 6.85 -27.10 -9.90
N SER A 215 7.02 -26.00 -10.64
CA SER A 215 8.23 -25.16 -10.56
C SER A 215 8.06 -24.13 -9.43
N PRO A 216 8.74 -24.30 -8.28
CA PRO A 216 8.65 -23.33 -7.19
C PRO A 216 9.20 -21.99 -7.65
N VAL A 217 8.55 -20.91 -7.21
CA VAL A 217 9.08 -19.56 -7.44
C VAL A 217 10.37 -19.42 -6.64
N ALA A 218 11.43 -18.89 -7.27
CA ALA A 218 12.71 -18.69 -6.59
C ALA A 218 12.59 -17.61 -5.50
N ILE A 219 13.32 -17.79 -4.40
CA ILE A 219 13.47 -16.78 -3.36
C ILE A 219 14.44 -15.71 -3.89
N GLN A 220 13.98 -14.47 -3.96
CA GLN A 220 14.80 -13.31 -4.31
C GLN A 220 15.62 -12.82 -3.11
N ALA A 221 15.04 -12.85 -1.91
CA ALA A 221 15.76 -12.50 -0.67
C ALA A 221 15.07 -13.14 0.55
N PRO A 222 15.83 -13.50 1.60
CA PRO A 222 15.29 -14.18 2.78
C PRO A 222 14.30 -13.32 3.56
N ALA A 223 13.60 -13.94 4.50
CA ALA A 223 12.76 -13.21 5.45
C ALA A 223 13.62 -12.28 6.34
N PRO A 224 13.13 -11.08 6.70
CA PRO A 224 13.86 -10.20 7.61
C PRO A 224 14.08 -10.83 8.98
N THR A 225 15.32 -10.80 9.47
CA THR A 225 15.66 -11.30 10.82
C THR A 225 16.05 -10.19 11.78
N THR A 226 16.40 -9.01 11.27
CA THR A 226 16.72 -7.83 12.08
C THR A 226 15.80 -6.63 11.77
N PRO A 227 15.71 -5.64 12.68
CA PRO A 227 15.02 -4.39 12.40
C PRO A 227 15.51 -3.66 11.13
N ALA A 228 16.81 -3.72 10.83
CA ALA A 228 17.38 -3.10 9.63
C ALA A 228 16.90 -3.83 8.36
N ASP A 229 16.88 -5.16 8.36
CA ASP A 229 16.36 -5.95 7.24
C ASP A 229 14.88 -5.68 7.02
N ALA A 230 14.11 -5.56 8.10
CA ALA A 230 12.68 -5.25 8.05
C ALA A 230 12.42 -3.90 7.39
N LEU A 231 13.15 -2.86 7.80
CA LEU A 231 13.04 -1.53 7.19
C LEU A 231 13.46 -1.54 5.71
N SER A 232 14.57 -2.21 5.38
CA SER A 232 15.03 -2.37 3.98
C SER A 232 13.99 -3.11 3.12
N ARG A 233 13.37 -4.17 3.67
CA ARG A 233 12.30 -4.89 2.99
C ARG A 233 11.08 -3.99 2.80
N LEU A 234 10.60 -3.31 3.84
CA LEU A 234 9.46 -2.40 3.75
C LEU A 234 9.72 -1.26 2.76
N ARG A 235 10.95 -0.76 2.70
CA ARG A 235 11.40 0.20 1.69
C ARG A 235 11.25 -0.35 0.28
N THR A 236 11.73 -1.58 0.05
CA THR A 236 11.56 -2.27 -1.24
C THR A 236 10.09 -2.42 -1.61
N LEU A 237 9.23 -2.82 -0.66
CA LEU A 237 7.79 -2.96 -0.93
C LEU A 237 7.15 -1.61 -1.29
N TYR A 238 7.49 -0.54 -0.58
CA TYR A 238 7.00 0.80 -0.90
C TYR A 238 7.46 1.28 -2.27
N ASP A 239 8.73 1.07 -2.61
CA ASP A 239 9.26 1.41 -3.94
C ASP A 239 8.52 0.64 -5.03
N ARG A 240 8.17 -0.63 -4.79
CA ARG A 240 7.36 -1.44 -5.70
C ARG A 240 5.93 -0.93 -5.88
N VAL A 241 5.32 -0.42 -4.81
CA VAL A 241 3.98 0.22 -4.86
C VAL A 241 4.04 1.51 -5.69
N ILE A 242 5.06 2.36 -5.47
CA ILE A 242 5.25 3.59 -6.24
C ILE A 242 5.57 3.29 -7.71
N GLU A 243 6.40 2.29 -7.98
CA GLU A 243 6.70 1.84 -9.34
C GLU A 243 5.43 1.35 -10.06
N LEU A 244 4.58 0.55 -9.38
CA LEU A 244 3.30 0.11 -9.92
C LEU A 244 2.39 1.32 -10.23
N LEU A 245 2.32 2.31 -9.35
CA LEU A 245 1.59 3.55 -9.62
C LEU A 245 2.15 4.26 -10.86
N GLY A 246 3.48 4.27 -11.02
CA GLY A 246 4.16 4.81 -12.20
C GLY A 246 3.80 4.07 -13.49
N TRP A 247 3.67 2.74 -13.44
CA TRP A 247 3.22 1.95 -14.58
C TRP A 247 1.77 2.25 -14.97
N LEU A 248 0.90 2.42 -13.97
CA LEU A 248 -0.53 2.70 -14.17
C LEU A 248 -0.79 4.13 -14.62
N SER A 249 -0.12 5.11 -14.02
CA SER A 249 -0.29 6.53 -14.31
C SER A 249 0.96 7.34 -13.91
N PRO A 250 1.86 7.65 -14.86
CA PRO A 250 3.07 8.42 -14.60
C PRO A 250 2.80 9.79 -13.94
N ALA A 251 1.74 10.49 -14.38
CA ALA A 251 1.39 11.80 -13.84
C ALA A 251 0.92 11.74 -12.38
N VAL A 252 0.13 10.72 -12.02
CA VAL A 252 -0.31 10.53 -10.64
C VAL A 252 0.85 10.09 -9.75
N ALA A 253 1.73 9.22 -10.25
CA ALA A 253 2.94 8.81 -9.54
C ALA A 253 3.86 10.00 -9.24
N ALA A 254 4.08 10.89 -10.21
CA ALA A 254 4.88 12.10 -10.01
C ALA A 254 4.28 13.02 -8.92
N LYS A 255 2.95 13.21 -8.93
CA LYS A 255 2.26 13.96 -7.86
C LYS A 255 2.40 13.29 -6.50
N GLN A 256 2.27 11.96 -6.44
CA GLN A 256 2.44 11.20 -5.20
C GLN A 256 3.88 11.35 -4.68
N GLN A 257 4.89 11.22 -5.53
CA GLN A 257 6.30 11.38 -5.15
C GLN A 257 6.64 12.79 -4.66
N ALA A 258 5.96 13.82 -5.18
CA ALA A 258 6.12 15.20 -4.73
C ALA A 258 5.33 15.54 -3.44
N SER A 259 4.51 14.61 -2.94
CA SER A 259 3.65 14.84 -1.78
C SER A 259 4.39 14.73 -0.43
N ASP A 260 3.83 15.39 0.58
CA ASP A 260 4.23 15.24 1.98
C ASP A 260 4.05 13.80 2.49
N MET A 261 3.03 13.09 1.99
CA MET A 261 2.76 11.69 2.28
C MET A 261 3.94 10.80 1.87
N HIS A 262 4.51 11.05 0.69
CA HIS A 262 5.67 10.30 0.21
C HIS A 262 6.87 10.53 1.12
N LEU A 263 7.21 11.79 1.39
CA LEU A 263 8.29 12.16 2.31
C LEU A 263 8.09 11.54 3.70
N ARG A 264 6.87 11.59 4.24
CA ARG A 264 6.54 10.98 5.53
C ARG A 264 6.78 9.47 5.52
N CYS A 265 6.41 8.77 4.45
CA CYS A 265 6.68 7.34 4.30
C CYS A 265 8.19 7.06 4.32
N LEU A 266 8.98 7.84 3.55
CA LEU A 266 10.44 7.70 3.51
C LEU A 266 11.03 7.86 4.91
N ASN A 267 10.60 8.88 5.63
CA ASN A 267 11.09 9.20 6.96
C ASN A 267 10.77 8.07 7.96
N LEU A 268 9.56 7.52 7.93
CA LEU A 268 9.16 6.40 8.80
C LEU A 268 9.94 5.11 8.50
N LEU A 269 10.52 4.98 7.30
CA LEU A 269 11.36 3.84 6.91
C LEU A 269 12.84 4.00 7.33
N LEU A 270 13.23 5.14 7.93
CA LEU A 270 14.58 5.34 8.44
C LEU A 270 14.77 4.66 9.80
N ILE A 271 15.94 4.04 10.00
CA ILE A 271 16.29 3.40 11.28
C ILE A 271 16.31 4.40 12.43
N ASP A 272 16.71 5.65 12.18
CA ASP A 272 16.73 6.68 13.22
C ASP A 272 15.32 7.06 13.65
N THR A 273 14.39 7.20 12.71
CA THR A 273 12.98 7.45 13.04
C THR A 273 12.42 6.29 13.87
N LEU A 274 12.72 5.04 13.53
CA LEU A 274 12.33 3.89 14.35
C LEU A 274 12.89 4.00 15.78
N ARG A 275 14.16 4.40 15.94
CA ARG A 275 14.79 4.61 17.26
C ARG A 275 14.13 5.76 18.03
N ASP A 276 13.74 6.83 17.35
CA ASP A 276 13.06 7.96 17.97
C ASP A 276 11.66 7.57 18.47
N TYR A 277 10.92 6.80 17.67
CA TYR A 277 9.63 6.22 18.08
C TYR A 277 9.80 5.27 19.27
N ARG A 278 10.80 4.38 19.23
CA ARG A 278 11.13 3.50 20.37
C ARG A 278 11.39 4.30 21.65
N ARG A 279 12.10 5.42 21.58
CA ARG A 279 12.35 6.28 22.76
C ARG A 279 11.16 7.19 23.12
N ALA A 280 10.03 7.06 22.42
CA ALA A 280 8.88 7.96 22.48
C ALA A 280 9.28 9.45 22.40
N LEU A 281 10.30 9.77 21.58
CA LEU A 281 10.82 11.13 21.45
C LEU A 281 9.92 11.94 20.50
N PRO A 282 9.20 12.95 21.00
CA PRO A 282 8.39 13.78 20.13
C PRO A 282 9.28 14.70 19.30
N PRO A 283 8.99 14.87 18.00
CA PRO A 283 9.75 15.80 17.17
C PRO A 283 9.52 17.25 17.62
N ALA A 284 10.58 18.04 17.57
CA ALA A 284 10.49 19.48 17.54
C ALA A 284 9.94 19.92 16.18
N GLU A 285 9.05 20.90 16.15
CA GLU A 285 8.51 21.44 14.90
C GLU A 285 9.12 22.81 14.64
N ILE A 286 9.61 23.00 13.42
CA ILE A 286 10.12 24.28 12.94
C ILE A 286 9.33 24.64 11.69
N ASP A 287 8.60 25.75 11.75
CA ASP A 287 7.85 26.28 10.60
C ASP A 287 8.61 27.44 9.97
N LEU A 288 9.15 27.21 8.78
CA LEU A 288 9.92 28.18 7.99
C LEU A 288 9.11 29.43 7.65
N ALA A 289 7.77 29.35 7.56
CA ALA A 289 6.92 30.51 7.33
C ALA A 289 6.93 31.50 8.51
N THR A 290 7.24 31.03 9.70
CA THR A 290 7.25 31.83 10.94
C THR A 290 8.65 32.22 11.41
N VAL A 291 9.69 31.58 10.86
CA VAL A 291 11.07 31.82 11.28
C VAL A 291 11.58 33.14 10.70
N SER A 292 11.78 34.12 11.57
CA SER A 292 12.14 35.49 11.18
C SER A 292 13.51 35.65 10.52
N ASN A 293 14.48 34.77 10.81
CA ASN A 293 15.82 34.81 10.22
C ASN A 293 16.63 33.52 10.47
N LEU A 294 17.78 33.39 9.80
CA LEU A 294 18.69 32.25 9.94
C LEU A 294 19.26 32.07 11.35
N ARG A 295 19.38 33.12 12.17
CA ARG A 295 19.85 32.98 13.57
C ARG A 295 18.83 32.26 14.43
N SER A 296 17.55 32.62 14.28
CA SER A 296 16.41 31.94 14.94
C SER A 296 16.32 30.48 14.52
N LEU A 297 16.48 30.19 13.23
CA LEU A 297 16.53 28.82 12.70
C LEU A 297 17.66 28.00 13.34
N ARG A 298 18.89 28.53 13.34
CA ARG A 298 20.06 27.88 13.97
C ARG A 298 19.89 27.70 15.47
N LYS A 299 19.16 28.58 16.16
CA LYS A 299 18.85 28.44 17.58
C LYS A 299 17.88 27.27 17.82
N ALA A 300 16.84 27.14 17.00
CA ALA A 300 15.88 26.04 17.07
C ALA A 300 16.56 24.69 16.80
N PHE A 301 17.40 24.59 15.76
CA PHE A 301 18.17 23.37 15.50
C PHE A 301 19.13 23.02 16.65
N ARG A 302 19.87 24.00 17.18
CA ARG A 302 20.76 23.76 18.34
C ARG A 302 19.99 23.30 19.58
N TYR A 303 18.79 23.82 19.79
CA TYR A 303 17.94 23.41 20.90
C TYR A 303 17.45 21.96 20.75
N ALA A 304 16.96 21.60 19.56
CA ALA A 304 16.56 20.22 19.27
C ALA A 304 17.74 19.24 19.37
N ALA A 305 18.91 19.61 18.85
CA ALA A 305 20.13 18.80 18.96
C ALA A 305 20.55 18.58 20.42
N ARG A 306 20.56 19.63 21.26
CA ARG A 306 20.85 19.50 22.71
C ARG A 306 19.87 18.57 23.43
N ARG A 307 18.61 18.56 22.98
CA ARG A 307 17.54 17.72 23.52
C ARG A 307 17.51 16.32 22.90
N LYS A 308 18.39 16.03 21.92
CA LYS A 308 18.39 14.82 21.09
C LYS A 308 16.99 14.54 20.52
N GLN A 309 16.30 15.59 20.07
CA GLN A 309 14.96 15.49 19.49
C GLN A 309 15.04 15.48 17.96
N PRO A 310 14.27 14.63 17.27
CA PRO A 310 14.08 14.79 15.83
C PRO A 310 13.42 16.14 15.53
N VAL A 311 13.58 16.64 14.31
CA VAL A 311 13.05 17.92 13.87
C VAL A 311 12.20 17.74 12.63
N LEU A 312 10.94 18.13 12.70
CA LEU A 312 10.05 18.31 11.55
C LEU A 312 10.19 19.75 11.03
N ILE A 313 10.50 19.89 9.75
CA ILE A 313 10.59 21.17 9.06
C ILE A 313 9.34 21.33 8.20
N LYS A 314 8.59 22.41 8.44
CA LYS A 314 7.36 22.76 7.74
C LYS A 314 7.49 24.13 7.06
N ASP A 315 6.62 24.40 6.09
CA ASP A 315 6.34 25.74 5.56
C ASP A 315 4.82 25.92 5.57
N GLY A 316 4.33 26.64 6.57
CA GLY A 316 2.92 26.65 6.95
C GLY A 316 2.42 25.24 7.24
N HIS A 317 1.44 24.77 6.46
CA HIS A 317 0.86 23.43 6.62
C HIS A 317 1.65 22.31 5.90
N ARG A 318 2.64 22.66 5.07
CA ARG A 318 3.37 21.68 4.25
C ARG A 318 4.58 21.13 5.00
N LEU A 319 4.68 19.80 5.13
CA LEU A 319 5.90 19.15 5.61
C LEU A 319 6.96 19.15 4.49
N ILE A 320 8.15 19.68 4.78
CA ILE A 320 9.27 19.78 3.83
C ILE A 320 10.38 18.79 4.18
N GLY A 321 10.60 18.53 5.46
CA GLY A 321 11.72 17.68 5.88
C GLY A 321 11.57 17.12 7.28
N HIS A 322 12.34 16.06 7.53
CA HIS A 322 12.53 15.47 8.85
C HIS A 322 14.02 15.25 9.05
N LEU A 323 14.56 15.71 10.18
CA LEU A 323 15.95 15.51 10.56
C LEU A 323 15.97 14.70 11.85
N SER A 324 16.64 13.55 11.84
CA SER A 324 16.98 12.83 13.06
C SER A 324 18.24 13.45 13.67
N CYS A 325 18.22 13.71 14.98
CA CYS A 325 19.39 14.18 15.70
C CYS A 325 20.16 12.97 16.25
N ASN A 326 20.88 12.25 15.39
CA ASN A 326 21.92 11.32 15.82
C ASN A 326 23.26 11.86 15.31
N THR A 327 23.99 12.56 16.18
CA THR A 327 25.46 12.60 16.06
C THR A 327 26.00 11.24 16.51
N PRO A 328 26.93 10.63 15.76
CA PRO A 328 27.55 9.36 16.12
C PRO A 328 28.17 9.38 17.52
#